data_AF-B0FZM1-F1
#
_entry.id   AF-B0FZM1-F1
#
_cell.length_a   1.000
_cell.length_b   1.000
_cell.length_c   1.000
_cell.angle_alpha   90.00
_cell.angle_beta   90.00
_cell.angle_gamma   90.00
#
_symmetry.space_group_name_H-M   'P 1'
#
loop_
_entity.id
_entity.type
_entity.pdbx_description
1 polymer ?
#
loop_
_entity_poly.entity_id
_entity_poly.type
_entity_poly.pdbx_seq_one_letter_code
_entity_poly.pdbx_strand_id
1 'polypeptide(L)' 'LNSYLEDKVYLTGYNFTLADILLYYGLHRFIVDLTVQEKEKYLNVSRWFCHIQHCPGIRQHLSSVVFIKNRLYTNSQ' A
#
# COMPACT_ATOMS: atom_id res chain seq x y z
N LEU A 1 -8.87 3.00 -7.13
CA LEU A 1 -7.64 2.26 -6.74
C LEU A 1 -7.89 1.27 -5.60
N ASN A 2 -8.48 1.71 -4.47
CA ASN A 2 -8.73 0.82 -3.32
C ASN A 2 -9.55 -0.43 -3.66
N SER A 3 -10.69 -0.29 -4.34
CA SER A 3 -11.49 -1.45 -4.78
C SER A 3 -10.81 -2.28 -5.87
N TYR A 4 -9.96 -1.65 -6.70
CA TYR A 4 -9.25 -2.37 -7.77
C TYR A 4 -8.17 -3.31 -7.23
N LEU A 5 -7.50 -2.89 -6.16
CA LEU A 5 -6.45 -3.65 -5.47
C LEU A 5 -7.01 -4.61 -4.43
N GLU A 6 -8.33 -4.80 -4.32
CA GLU A 6 -8.93 -5.67 -3.31
C GLU A 6 -8.44 -7.12 -3.45
N ASP A 7 -8.58 -7.66 -4.65
CA ASP A 7 -8.23 -9.01 -5.08
C ASP A 7 -6.82 -9.14 -5.68
N LYS A 8 -6.03 -8.06 -5.71
CA LYS A 8 -4.72 -8.01 -6.38
C LYS A 8 -3.59 -7.66 -5.43
N VAL A 9 -2.44 -8.32 -5.65
CA VAL A 9 -1.21 -8.07 -4.88
C VAL A 9 -0.43 -6.91 -5.49
N TYR A 10 -0.39 -6.84 -6.81
CA TYR A 10 0.24 -5.80 -7.62
C TYR A 10 -0.77 -5.23 -8.62
N LEU A 11 -0.41 -4.15 -9.32
CA LEU A 11 -1.29 -3.54 -10.32
C LEU A 11 -1.68 -4.50 -11.44
N THR A 12 -0.80 -5.42 -11.83
CA THR A 12 -1.08 -6.45 -12.85
C THR A 12 -1.55 -7.79 -12.26
N GLY A 13 -2.03 -7.79 -11.02
CA GLY A 13 -2.46 -9.00 -10.30
C GLY A 13 -1.35 -9.58 -9.45
N TYR A 14 -0.58 -10.53 -9.98
CA TYR A 14 0.46 -11.27 -9.24
C TYR A 14 1.89 -10.95 -9.67
N ASN A 15 2.08 -10.21 -10.76
CA ASN A 15 3.39 -9.83 -11.25
C ASN A 15 3.76 -8.43 -10.77
N PHE A 16 4.96 -8.30 -10.19
CA PHE A 16 5.55 -7.01 -9.90
C PHE A 16 6.06 -6.38 -11.19
N THR A 17 5.61 -5.15 -11.49
CA THR A 17 5.92 -4.48 -12.75
C THR A 17 6.38 -3.04 -12.54
N LEU A 18 6.89 -2.43 -13.61
CA LEU A 18 7.24 -1.00 -13.61
C LEU A 18 6.06 -0.11 -13.22
N ALA A 19 4.83 -0.53 -13.49
CA ALA A 19 3.64 0.22 -13.07
C ALA A 19 3.59 0.39 -11.55
N ASP A 20 3.94 -0.65 -10.78
CA ASP A 20 3.92 -0.61 -9.31
C ASP A 20 4.97 0.38 -8.78
N ILE A 21 6.15 0.39 -9.41
CA ILE A 21 7.26 1.27 -9.07
C ILE A 21 6.89 2.73 -9.33
N LEU A 22 6.44 3.04 -10.54
CA LEU A 22 6.07 4.40 -10.94
C LEU A 22 4.91 4.92 -10.08
N LEU A 23 3.90 4.08 -9.84
CA LEU A 23 2.78 4.47 -9.01
C LEU A 23 3.19 4.66 -7.53
N TYR A 24 4.10 3.84 -7.01
CA TYR A 24 4.62 4.00 -5.65
C TYR A 24 5.31 5.36 -5.47
N TYR A 25 6.22 5.74 -6.39
CA TYR A 25 6.87 7.05 -6.34
C TYR A 25 5.86 8.21 -6.51
N GLY A 26 4.92 8.08 -7.44
CA GLY A 26 3.89 9.09 -7.68
C GLY A 26 2.93 9.28 -6.50
N LEU A 27 2.61 8.19 -5.78
CA LEU A 27 1.72 8.21 -4.63
C LEU A 27 2.42 8.51 -3.31
N HIS A 28 3.74 8.40 -3.22
CA HIS A 28 4.49 8.54 -1.96
C HIS A 28 4.16 9.85 -1.22
N ARG A 29 4.21 10.99 -1.92
CA ARG A 29 3.86 12.30 -1.34
C ARG A 29 2.44 12.34 -0.74
N PHE A 30 1.48 11.75 -1.42
CA PHE A 30 0.09 11.77 -0.95
C PHE A 30 -0.10 10.84 0.25
N ILE A 31 0.49 9.65 0.21
CA ILE A 31 0.36 8.62 1.25
C ILE A 31 1.07 9.02 2.55
N VAL A 32 2.18 9.76 2.46
CA VAL A 32 2.86 10.33 3.64
C VAL A 32 1.92 11.27 4.40
N ASP A 33 1.21 12.13 3.68
CA ASP A 33 0.32 13.16 4.25
C ASP A 33 -1.01 12.61 4.77
N LEU A 34 -1.38 11.37 4.42
CA LEU A 34 -2.63 10.77 4.89
C LEU A 34 -2.63 10.53 6.41
N THR A 35 -3.75 10.85 7.04
CA THR A 35 -4.03 10.49 8.44
C THR A 35 -4.17 8.98 8.62
N VAL A 36 -4.10 8.52 9.87
CA VAL A 36 -4.26 7.09 10.19
C VAL A 36 -5.64 6.58 9.74
N GLN A 37 -6.68 7.36 9.96
CA GLN A 37 -8.06 7.04 9.60
C GLN A 37 -8.26 6.94 8.08
N GLU A 38 -7.59 7.80 7.31
CA GLU A 38 -7.62 7.71 5.84
C GLU A 38 -6.86 6.49 5.33
N LYS A 39 -5.72 6.16 5.95
CA LYS A 39 -4.96 4.93 5.64
C LYS A 39 -5.79 3.67 5.94
N GLU A 40 -6.63 3.69 6.98
CA GLU A 40 -7.58 2.62 7.27
C GLU A 40 -8.71 2.55 6.23
N LYS A 41 -9.28 3.70 5.85
CA LYS A 41 -10.31 3.79 4.79
C LYS A 41 -9.82 3.21 3.46
N TYR A 42 -8.56 3.45 3.11
CA TYR A 42 -7.93 2.95 1.90
C TYR A 42 -7.08 1.70 2.16
N LEU A 43 -7.65 0.72 2.88
CA LEU A 43 -6.97 -0.49 3.34
C LEU A 43 -6.16 -1.22 2.26
N ASN A 44 -6.72 -1.42 1.06
CA ASN A 44 -6.06 -2.18 -0.01
C ASN A 44 -4.90 -1.39 -0.61
N VAL A 45 -5.02 -0.06 -0.70
CA VAL A 45 -3.93 0.82 -1.12
C VAL A 45 -2.83 0.83 -0.07
N SER A 46 -3.18 0.96 1.21
CA SER A 46 -2.24 0.88 2.32
C SER A 46 -1.50 -0.46 2.36
N ARG A 47 -2.21 -1.58 2.14
CA ARG A 47 -1.65 -2.93 2.01
C ARG A 47 -0.65 -3.01 0.87
N TRP A 48 -1.05 -2.60 -0.33
CA TRP A 48 -0.19 -2.60 -1.52
C TRP A 48 1.02 -1.70 -1.33
N PHE A 49 0.85 -0.47 -0.87
CA PHE A 49 1.95 0.48 -0.64
C PHE A 49 2.94 -0.05 0.41
N CYS A 50 2.42 -0.66 1.48
CA CYS A 50 3.24 -1.29 2.50
C CYS A 50 4.03 -2.49 1.93
N HIS A 51 3.46 -3.24 0.99
CA HIS A 51 4.16 -4.32 0.30
C HIS A 51 5.29 -3.78 -0.59
N ILE A 52 5.00 -2.78 -1.43
CA ILE A 52 5.98 -2.21 -2.36
C ILE A 52 7.15 -1.52 -1.64
N GLN A 53 6.90 -0.81 -0.52
CA GLN A 53 7.99 -0.14 0.22
C GLN A 53 9.02 -1.10 0.83
N HIS A 54 8.64 -2.37 1.04
CA HIS A 54 9.53 -3.42 1.56
C HIS A 54 10.21 -4.22 0.45
N CYS A 55 9.87 -4.00 -0.82
CA CYS A 55 10.58 -4.63 -1.93
C CYS A 55 12.03 -4.11 -1.99
N PRO A 56 13.02 -5.02 -2.16
CA PRO A 56 14.43 -4.64 -2.18
C PRO A 56 14.71 -3.67 -3.34
N GLY A 57 15.42 -2.59 -3.04
CA GLY A 57 15.84 -1.59 -4.04
C GLY A 57 14.79 -0.54 -4.42
N ILE A 58 13.53 -0.66 -3.96
CA ILE A 58 12.45 0.27 -4.35
C ILE A 58 12.41 1.51 -3.46
N ARG A 59 12.50 1.37 -2.13
CA ARG A 59 12.38 2.51 -1.22
C ARG A 59 13.50 3.55 -1.41
N GLN A 60 14.73 3.09 -1.66
CA GLN A 60 15.92 3.94 -1.77
C GLN A 60 16.00 4.97 -0.63
N HIS A 61 15.86 6.26 -0.95
CA HIS A 61 15.95 7.41 -0.06
C HIS A 61 14.58 7.88 0.47
N LEU A 62 13.48 7.27 0.05
CA LEU A 62 12.14 7.66 0.48
C LEU A 62 11.88 7.28 1.94
N SER A 63 11.19 8.16 2.65
CA SER A 63 10.76 7.92 4.03
C SER A 63 9.82 6.73 4.10
N SER A 64 10.06 5.85 5.08
CA SER A 64 9.19 4.69 5.33
C SER A 64 7.85 5.17 5.89
N VAL A 65 6.75 4.72 5.28
CA VAL A 65 5.41 5.04 5.79
C VAL A 65 4.96 3.92 6.73
N VAL A 66 4.60 4.30 7.95
CA VAL A 66 4.10 3.36 8.96
C VAL A 66 2.63 3.07 8.70
N PHE A 67 2.28 1.78 8.67
CA PHE A 67 0.90 1.32 8.57
C PHE A 67 0.58 0.45 9.80
N ILE A 68 -0.49 0.80 10.51
CA ILE A 68 -0.97 0.04 11.65
C ILE A 68 -2.02 -0.95 11.17
N LYS A 69 -1.83 -2.24 11.45
CA LYS A 69 -2.85 -3.26 11.20
C LYS A 69 -3.82 -3.27 12.38
N ASN A 70 -4.90 -2.49 12.31
CA ASN A 70 -5.97 -2.58 13.30
C ASN A 70 -6.84 -3.80 13.02
N ARG A 71 -6.58 -4.90 13.74
CA ARG A 71 -7.47 -6.06 13.85
C ARG A 71 -8.21 -5.96 15.18
N LEU A 72 -9.21 -5.08 15.25
CA LEU A 72 -10.00 -4.95 16.48
C LEU A 72 -10.94 -6.14 16.68
N TYR A 73 -11.37 -6.82 15.60
CA TYR A 73 -12.00 -8.15 15.64
C TYR A 73 -11.70 -8.91 14.34
N THR A 74 -11.22 -10.15 14.44
CA THR A 74 -11.22 -11.10 13.31
C THR A 74 -11.84 -12.43 13.72
N ASN A 75 -12.89 -12.81 12.99
CA ASN A 75 -13.58 -14.11 12.94
C ASN A 75 -14.69 -14.33 13.98
N SER A 76 -15.90 -13.96 13.59
CA SER A 76 -17.09 -14.79 13.84
C SER A 76 -17.55 -15.38 12.52
N GLN A 77 -16.87 -16.45 12.08
CA GLN A 77 -17.41 -17.64 11.40
C GLN A 77 -16.28 -18.64 11.14
#